data_AF-A0A1H2Y7D9-F1
#
_entry.id   AF-A0A1H2Y7D9-F1
#
_cell.length_a   1.000
_cell.length_b   1.000
_cell.length_c   1.000
_cell.angle_alpha   90.00
_cell.angle_beta   90.00
_cell.angle_gamma   90.00
#
_symmetry.space_group_name_H-M   'P 1'
#
loop_
_entity.id
_entity.type
_entity.pdbx_description
1 polymer ?
#
loop_
_entity_poly.entity_id
_entity_poly.type
_entity_poly.pdbx_seq_one_letter_code
_entity_poly.pdbx_strand_id
1 'polypeptide(L)'
;MWLWLFAVAAPALLAVLAFWGVTVQVMVRRLERAHRDAYLDLAARSPRLPVRMAASRELQKALGRGEPLPGSAAGDADLLRLGGRERKLRLGLVILTPLTALAFVAL
;
A
#
# COMPACT_ATOMS: atom_id res chain seq x y z
N MET A 1 22.20 -23.10 -8.39
CA MET A 1 22.10 -22.08 -7.32
C MET A 1 20.98 -21.06 -7.63
N TRP A 2 20.90 -20.56 -8.86
CA TRP A 2 19.89 -19.57 -9.30
C TRP A 2 18.42 -20.02 -9.25
N LEU A 3 18.13 -21.28 -9.59
CA LEU A 3 16.78 -21.87 -9.48
C LEU A 3 16.19 -21.80 -8.06
N TRP A 4 17.02 -22.02 -7.03
CA TRP A 4 16.59 -21.93 -5.62
C TRP A 4 16.32 -20.49 -5.19
N LEU A 5 17.13 -19.54 -5.66
CA LEU A 5 16.92 -18.11 -5.40
C LEU A 5 15.60 -17.63 -6.02
N PHE A 6 15.31 -18.03 -7.26
CA PHE A 6 14.05 -17.70 -7.91
C PHE A 6 12.84 -18.37 -7.21
N ALA A 7 12.98 -19.65 -6.85
CA ALA A 7 11.93 -20.41 -6.15
C ALA A 7 11.58 -19.83 -4.77
N VAL A 8 12.47 -19.08 -4.12
CA VAL A 8 12.20 -18.38 -2.85
C VAL A 8 11.76 -16.94 -3.08
N ALA A 9 12.39 -16.22 -4.02
CA ALA A 9 12.14 -14.81 -4.25
C ALA A 9 10.76 -14.54 -4.89
N ALA A 10 10.31 -15.39 -5.82
CA ALA A 10 9.01 -15.26 -6.46
C ALA A 10 7.82 -15.41 -5.48
N PRO A 11 7.73 -16.46 -4.65
CA PRO A 11 6.65 -16.56 -3.65
C PRO A 11 6.78 -15.50 -2.56
N ALA A 12 8.00 -15.08 -2.18
CA ALA A 12 8.18 -13.96 -1.26
C ALA A 12 7.62 -12.65 -1.83
N LEU A 13 7.84 -12.38 -3.13
CA LEU A 13 7.26 -11.21 -3.80
C LEU A 13 5.73 -11.27 -3.81
N LEU A 14 5.15 -12.43 -4.13
CA LEU A 14 3.69 -12.63 -4.11
C LEU A 14 3.11 -12.44 -2.70
N ALA A 15 3.78 -12.96 -1.67
CA ALA A 15 3.36 -12.80 -0.28
C ALA A 15 3.38 -11.33 0.14
N VAL A 16 4.44 -10.58 -0.20
CA VAL A 16 4.53 -9.14 0.09
C VAL A 16 3.44 -8.36 -0.66
N LEU A 17 3.19 -8.67 -1.94
CA LEU A 17 2.11 -8.04 -2.72
C LEU A 17 0.73 -8.31 -2.11
N ALA A 18 0.44 -9.56 -1.75
CA ALA A 18 -0.82 -9.94 -1.14
C ALA A 18 -1.02 -9.22 0.21
N PHE A 19 0.01 -9.22 1.06
CA PHE A 19 -0.05 -8.57 2.36
C PHE A 19 -0.18 -7.04 2.25
N TRP A 20 0.48 -6.43 1.26
CA TRP A 20 0.32 -5.01 0.96
C TRP A 20 -1.11 -4.69 0.50
N GLY A 21 -1.68 -5.49 -0.40
CA GLY A 21 -3.09 -5.34 -0.84
C GLY A 21 -4.09 -5.41 0.32
N VAL A 22 -3.93 -6.40 1.21
CA VAL A 22 -4.76 -6.53 2.41
C VAL A 22 -4.61 -5.32 3.34
N THR A 23 -3.37 -4.85 3.55
CA THR A 23 -3.10 -3.68 4.41
C THR A 23 -3.85 -2.45 3.89
N VAL A 24 -3.79 -2.18 2.59
CA VAL A 24 -4.50 -1.05 1.97
C VAL A 24 -6.01 -1.19 2.12
N GLN A 25 -6.57 -2.38 1.88
CA GLN A 25 -8.00 -2.62 2.06
C GLN A 25 -8.46 -2.40 3.50
N VAL A 26 -7.68 -2.84 4.49
CA VAL A 26 -7.97 -2.61 5.90
C VAL A 26 -7.95 -1.12 6.23
N MET A 27 -6.94 -0.38 5.75
CA MET A 27 -6.86 1.07 5.96
C MET A 27 -8.05 1.80 5.35
N VAL A 28 -8.43 1.47 4.12
CA VAL A 28 -9.58 2.10 3.44
C VAL A 28 -10.89 1.79 4.15
N ARG A 29 -11.12 0.52 4.54
CA ARG A 29 -12.34 0.14 5.30
C ARG A 29 -12.40 0.82 6.66
N ARG A 30 -11.24 0.99 7.32
CA ARG A 30 -11.16 1.70 8.59
C ARG A 30 -11.46 3.19 8.39
N LEU A 31 -10.88 3.81 7.37
CA LEU A 31 -11.14 5.20 7.01
C LEU A 31 -12.63 5.42 6.69
N GLU A 32 -13.24 4.51 5.91
CA GLU A 32 -14.66 4.53 5.58
C GLU A 32 -15.56 4.47 6.82
N ARG A 33 -15.18 3.68 7.85
CA ARG A 33 -15.97 3.50 9.08
C ARG A 33 -15.72 4.57 10.16
N ALA A 34 -14.47 4.95 10.38
CA ALA A 34 -14.06 5.82 11.48
C ALA A 34 -13.98 7.30 11.07
N HIS A 35 -13.72 7.58 9.80
CA HIS A 35 -13.47 8.93 9.28
C HIS A 35 -14.14 9.12 7.92
N ARG A 36 -15.47 8.98 7.89
CA ARG A 36 -16.27 9.04 6.65
C ARG A 36 -16.02 10.32 5.85
N ASP A 37 -15.89 11.46 6.52
CA ASP A 37 -15.63 12.75 5.87
C ASP A 37 -14.26 12.76 5.16
N ALA A 38 -13.21 12.28 5.83
CA ALA A 38 -11.88 12.16 5.25
C ALA A 38 -11.85 11.16 4.08
N TYR A 39 -12.64 10.08 4.15
CA TYR A 39 -12.79 9.12 3.06
C TYR A 39 -13.44 9.76 1.82
N LEU A 40 -14.50 10.55 2.02
CA LEU A 40 -15.17 11.26 0.92
C LEU A 40 -14.28 12.35 0.33
N ASP A 41 -13.52 13.08 1.15
CA ASP A 41 -12.54 14.07 0.70
C ASP A 41 -11.46 13.43 -0.19
N LEU A 42 -10.93 12.28 0.21
CA LEU A 42 -9.97 11.54 -0.62
C LEU A 42 -10.59 11.06 -1.93
N ALA A 43 -11.84 10.58 -1.90
CA ALA A 43 -12.53 10.17 -3.11
C ALA A 43 -12.80 11.35 -4.06
N ALA A 44 -13.14 12.52 -3.52
CA ALA A 44 -13.43 13.73 -4.29
C ALA A 44 -12.20 14.26 -5.06
N ARG A 45 -10.98 13.98 -4.59
CA ARG A 45 -9.73 14.32 -5.29
C ARG A 45 -9.52 13.54 -6.59
N SER A 46 -10.21 12.41 -6.76
CA SER A 46 -10.11 11.55 -7.94
C SER A 46 -11.51 11.15 -8.46
N PRO A 47 -12.32 12.10 -8.96
CA PRO A 47 -13.73 11.88 -9.30
C PRO A 47 -13.94 10.95 -10.51
N ARG A 48 -12.88 10.71 -11.29
CA ARG A 48 -12.91 9.80 -12.46
C ARG A 48 -12.84 8.32 -12.08
N LEU A 49 -12.55 8.01 -10.81
CA LEU A 49 -12.44 6.64 -10.32
C LEU A 49 -13.64 6.30 -9.43
N PRO A 50 -14.04 5.01 -9.35
CA PRO A 50 -14.99 4.57 -8.34
C PRO A 50 -14.56 5.02 -6.95
N VAL A 51 -15.49 5.46 -6.10
CA VAL A 51 -15.21 6.10 -4.78
C VAL A 51 -14.16 5.34 -3.98
N ARG A 52 -14.26 4.01 -3.89
CA ARG A 52 -13.29 3.17 -3.18
C ARG A 52 -11.89 3.19 -3.79
N MET A 53 -11.80 3.12 -5.13
CA MET A 53 -10.52 3.20 -5.85
C MET A 53 -9.91 4.60 -5.77
N ALA A 54 -10.73 5.64 -5.85
CA ALA A 54 -10.30 7.03 -5.68
C ALA A 54 -9.68 7.24 -4.30
N ALA A 55 -10.42 6.85 -3.25
CA ALA A 55 -9.95 6.95 -1.87
C ALA A 55 -8.70 6.10 -1.62
N SER A 56 -8.63 4.86 -2.11
CA SER A 56 -7.44 4.02 -1.94
C SER A 56 -6.21 4.61 -2.63
N ARG A 57 -6.38 5.14 -3.84
CA ARG A 57 -5.28 5.72 -4.62
C ARG A 57 -4.74 6.97 -3.94
N GLU A 58 -5.61 7.89 -3.53
CA GLU A 58 -5.18 9.12 -2.86
C GLU A 58 -4.64 8.85 -1.47
N LEU A 59 -5.18 7.86 -0.75
CA LEU A 59 -4.61 7.38 0.52
C LEU A 59 -3.18 6.85 0.34
N GLN A 60 -2.96 5.95 -0.63
CA GLN A 60 -1.64 5.42 -0.95
C GLN A 60 -0.67 6.52 -1.40
N LYS A 61 -1.15 7.51 -2.15
CA LYS A 61 -0.34 8.65 -2.58
C LYS A 61 0.07 9.49 -1.38
N ALA A 62 -0.85 9.78 -0.46
CA ALA A 62 -0.55 10.54 0.74
C ALA A 62 0.47 9.82 1.62
N LEU A 63 0.23 8.54 1.92
CA LEU A 63 1.16 7.70 2.69
C LEU A 63 2.53 7.55 2.03
N GLY A 64 2.52 7.36 0.70
CA GLY A 64 3.72 7.16 -0.10
C GLY A 64 4.60 8.41 -0.21
N ARG A 65 4.00 9.60 -0.21
CA ARG A 65 4.70 10.90 -0.24
C ARG A 65 4.93 11.51 1.14
N GLY A 66 4.38 10.91 2.20
CA GLY A 66 4.38 11.50 3.53
C GLY A 66 3.52 12.77 3.61
N GLU A 67 2.54 12.92 2.72
CA GLU A 67 1.57 14.01 2.83
C GLU A 67 0.62 13.72 4.00
N PRO A 68 0.19 14.77 4.73
CA PRO A 68 -0.75 14.60 5.83
C PRO A 68 -2.10 14.07 5.34
N LEU A 69 -2.68 13.14 6.10
CA LEU A 69 -4.03 12.66 5.89
C LEU A 69 -5.03 13.81 6.10
N PRO A 70 -6.13 13.87 5.33
CA PRO A 70 -7.10 14.96 5.47
C PRO A 70 -7.89 14.88 6.78
N GLY A 71 -8.16 16.05 7.36
CA GLY A 71 -9.12 16.25 8.44
C GLY A 71 -8.87 15.37 9.67
N SER A 72 -9.95 14.74 10.14
CA SER A 72 -9.95 13.92 11.37
C SER A 72 -9.07 12.67 11.30
N ALA A 73 -8.63 12.25 10.11
CA ALA A 73 -7.74 11.11 9.93
C ALA A 73 -6.27 11.41 10.24
N ALA A 74 -5.87 12.69 10.31
CA ALA A 74 -4.49 13.09 10.62
C ALA A 74 -4.05 12.68 12.04
N GLY A 75 -5.00 12.56 12.98
CA GLY A 75 -4.75 12.21 14.38
C GLY A 75 -4.94 10.73 14.74
N ASP A 76 -5.39 9.87 13.81
CA ASP A 76 -5.61 8.44 14.12
C ASP A 76 -4.26 7.70 14.17
N ALA A 77 -3.81 7.43 15.40
CA ALA A 77 -2.55 6.75 15.68
C ALA A 77 -2.44 5.38 15.00
N ASP A 78 -3.56 4.67 14.78
CA ASP A 78 -3.52 3.38 14.11
C ASP A 78 -3.43 3.52 12.59
N LEU A 79 -4.05 4.54 11.99
CA LEU A 79 -3.84 4.84 10.56
C LEU A 79 -2.38 5.23 10.31
N LEU A 80 -1.75 5.98 11.21
CA LEU A 80 -0.33 6.29 11.14
C LEU A 80 0.54 5.03 11.30
N ARG A 81 0.21 4.12 12.23
CA ARG A 81 0.91 2.82 12.38
C ARG A 81 0.77 1.95 11.14
N LEU A 82 -0.42 1.85 10.57
CA LEU A 82 -0.68 1.11 9.34
C LEU A 82 0.04 1.75 8.14
N GLY A 83 0.10 3.09 8.08
CA GLY A 83 0.89 3.84 7.11
C GLY A 83 2.39 3.53 7.22
N GLY A 84 2.92 3.43 8.44
CA GLY A 84 4.31 3.00 8.67
C GLY A 84 4.57 1.57 8.19
N ARG A 85 3.61 0.65 8.37
CA ARG A 85 3.69 -0.73 7.84
C ARG A 85 3.63 -0.76 6.32
N GLU A 86 2.72 0.01 5.72
CA GLU A 86 2.60 0.16 4.25
C GLU A 86 3.93 0.63 3.65
N ARG A 87 4.56 1.65 4.24
CA ARG A 87 5.85 2.16 3.77
C ARG A 87 6.96 1.12 3.85
N LYS A 88 7.02 0.32 4.92
CA LYS A 88 7.97 -0.79 5.05
C LYS A 88 7.75 -1.86 3.99
N LEU A 89 6.50 -2.25 3.75
CA LEU A 89 6.14 -3.22 2.71
C LEU A 89 6.50 -2.70 1.32
N ARG A 90 6.21 -1.43 1.04
CA ARG A 90 6.55 -0.78 -0.22
C ARG A 90 8.05 -0.77 -0.47
N LEU A 91 8.84 -0.48 0.56
CA LEU A 91 10.30 -0.49 0.49
C LEU A 91 10.82 -1.93 0.26
N GLY A 92 10.22 -2.91 0.94
CA GLY A 92 10.47 -4.34 0.68
C GLY A 92 10.17 -4.73 -0.76
N LEU A 93 9.06 -4.26 -1.32
CA LEU A 93 8.68 -4.46 -2.73
C LEU A 93 9.67 -3.82 -3.70
N VAL A 94 10.12 -2.59 -3.44
CA VAL A 94 11.13 -1.90 -4.26
C VAL A 94 12.46 -2.65 -4.28
N ILE A 95 12.82 -3.34 -3.19
CA ILE A 95 14.03 -4.17 -3.14
C ILE A 95 13.80 -5.55 -3.76
N LEU A 96 12.69 -6.22 -3.43
CA LEU A 96 12.42 -7.58 -3.91
C LEU A 96 12.24 -7.61 -5.42
N THR A 97 11.55 -6.62 -6.00
CA THR A 97 11.23 -6.59 -7.44
C THR A 97 12.48 -6.70 -8.34
N PRO A 98 13.52 -5.84 -8.22
CA PRO A 98 14.75 -5.97 -9.00
C PRO A 98 15.52 -7.25 -8.65
N LEU A 99 15.49 -7.72 -7.39
CA LEU A 99 16.11 -8.98 -7.00
C LEU A 99 15.47 -10.18 -7.72
N THR A 100 14.14 -10.24 -7.79
CA THR A 100 13.42 -11.25 -8.57
C THR A 100 13.69 -11.12 -10.07
N ALA A 101 13.76 -9.89 -10.60
CA ALA A 101 14.05 -9.67 -12.02
C ALA A 101 15.47 -10.13 -12.39
N LEU A 102 16.47 -9.82 -11.55
CA LEU A 102 17.85 -10.30 -11.73
C LEU A 102 17.94 -11.83 -11.62
N ALA A 103 17.24 -12.43 -10.65
CA ALA A 103 17.19 -13.88 -10.50
C ALA A 103 16.51 -14.58 -11.69
N PHE A 104 15.55 -13.92 -12.35
CA PHE A 104 14.91 -14.42 -13.56
C PHE A 104 15.82 -14.31 -14.79
N VAL A 105 16.52 -13.18 -14.96
CA VAL A 105 17.46 -12.98 -16.08
C VAL A 105 18.69 -13.88 -15.97
N ALA A 106 19.11 -14.23 -14.75
CA ALA A 106 20.22 -15.14 -14.49
C ALA A 106 19.83 -16.63 -14.50
N LEU A 107 18.57 -16.95 -14.80
CA LEU A 107 18.03 -18.30 -14.95
C LEU A 107 18.24 -18.83 -16.38
#